data_AF-A0A800A1F5-F1
#
_entry.id   AF-A0A800A1F5-F1
#
_cell.length_a   1.000
_cell.length_b   1.000
_cell.length_c   1.000
_cell.angle_alpha   90.00
_cell.angle_beta   90.00
_cell.angle_gamma   90.00
#
_symmetry.space_group_name_H-M   'P 1'
#
loop_
_entity.id
_entity.type
_entity.pdbx_description
1 polymer ?
#
loop_
_entity_poly.entity_id
_entity_poly.type
_entity_poly.pdbx_seq_one_letter_code
_entity_poly.pdbx_strand_id
1 'polypeptide(L)'
;INEKIKKGQAVVVTAEEVIDIARKKGVSQTVKEVDVVTTGTFGPMCSSGAYFNVGHTKPRIKLGGGKVYLNDVPVYTGLAAMDIFIGATALPEDDPKNKIYPGEFRYGGGHVIEELVAGRDVRLVATAYGTDCYPKRRLETWINIRDINEAVLFNVRNAYQNYNVAVNLSDRILYTYMGVLKPKLGNANFSSAGQLSPLLNDPYYKTIGIGTKIFLGGGVGYVAWHGTQHNPGVIRGDNGIPTRPAGTLAVIGDLKQMSARWLVGTSFLGYGCTLTVGVGVPIPILSEEILRYTLVTDEEILAPVVDYSDAYPWRKPDILGEVNYAELKSGKAKIQGQEVPTASLSSYPGAVEIASILKRWIQKGEFLLTEPVAPLPGAESGITFKPLEERPILE
;
A
#
# COMPACT_ATOMS: atom_id res chain seq x y z
N ILE A 1 3.13 22.23 -17.22
CA ILE A 1 1.91 21.68 -16.60
C ILE A 1 1.44 22.53 -15.39
N ASN A 2 2.24 22.70 -14.33
CA ASN A 2 1.81 23.47 -13.13
C ASN A 2 1.29 24.89 -13.42
N GLU A 3 1.88 25.61 -14.39
CA GLU A 3 1.34 26.91 -14.80
C GLU A 3 -0.05 26.82 -15.46
N LYS A 4 -0.36 25.74 -16.20
CA LYS A 4 -1.72 25.49 -16.70
C LYS A 4 -2.66 25.16 -15.55
N ILE A 5 -2.21 24.37 -14.57
CA ILE A 5 -3.00 24.03 -13.38
C ILE A 5 -3.42 25.30 -12.62
N LYS A 6 -2.47 26.19 -12.33
CA LYS A 6 -2.74 27.48 -11.65
C LYS A 6 -3.73 28.36 -12.41
N LYS A 7 -3.77 28.25 -13.74
CA LYS A 7 -4.70 28.99 -14.62
C LYS A 7 -6.03 28.28 -14.84
N GLY A 8 -6.23 27.07 -14.30
CA GLY A 8 -7.43 26.25 -14.56
C GLY A 8 -7.51 25.74 -16.01
N GLN A 9 -6.39 25.64 -16.71
CA GLN A 9 -6.29 25.28 -18.13
C GLN A 9 -5.73 23.87 -18.36
N ALA A 10 -5.34 23.16 -17.30
CA ALA A 10 -4.76 21.83 -17.43
C ALA A 10 -5.83 20.78 -17.79
N VAL A 11 -5.54 19.95 -18.79
CA VAL A 11 -6.39 18.81 -19.14
C VAL A 11 -5.97 17.60 -18.31
N VAL A 12 -6.83 17.22 -17.37
CA VAL A 12 -6.59 16.11 -16.44
C VAL A 12 -7.64 15.03 -16.68
N VAL A 13 -7.19 13.79 -16.85
CA VAL A 13 -8.04 12.62 -17.09
C VAL A 13 -7.61 11.46 -16.18
N THR A 14 -8.47 10.49 -15.96
CA THR A 14 -8.09 9.25 -15.25
C THR A 14 -7.41 8.25 -16.19
N ALA A 15 -6.72 7.25 -15.64
CA ALA A 15 -6.12 6.19 -16.45
C ALA A 15 -7.16 5.36 -17.22
N GLU A 16 -8.42 5.31 -16.78
CA GLU A 16 -9.50 4.71 -17.56
C GLU A 16 -9.91 5.60 -18.75
N GLU A 17 -10.08 6.90 -18.50
CA GLU A 17 -10.54 7.85 -19.53
C GLU A 17 -9.51 8.02 -20.66
N VAL A 18 -8.21 8.00 -20.34
CA VAL A 18 -7.16 8.22 -21.33
C VAL A 18 -7.10 7.14 -22.40
N ILE A 19 -7.42 5.88 -22.05
CA ILE A 19 -7.45 4.74 -22.98
C ILE A 19 -8.44 5.01 -24.12
N ASP A 20 -9.68 5.41 -23.78
CA ASP A 20 -10.71 5.70 -24.78
C ASP A 20 -10.40 6.95 -25.61
N ILE A 21 -9.77 7.97 -25.00
CA ILE A 21 -9.34 9.18 -25.71
C ILE A 21 -8.27 8.84 -26.74
N ALA A 22 -7.24 8.08 -26.35
CA ALA A 22 -6.18 7.66 -27.25
C ALA A 22 -6.67 6.72 -28.36
N ARG A 23 -7.62 5.84 -28.06
CA ARG A 23 -8.26 4.98 -29.09
C ARG A 23 -8.99 5.79 -30.15
N LYS A 24 -9.66 6.88 -29.77
CA LYS A 24 -10.44 7.74 -30.68
C LYS A 24 -9.57 8.74 -31.46
N LYS A 25 -8.56 9.33 -30.82
CA LYS A 25 -7.77 10.44 -31.38
C LYS A 25 -6.36 10.04 -31.86
N GLY A 26 -5.86 8.90 -31.44
CA GLY A 26 -4.47 8.48 -31.62
C GLY A 26 -3.52 9.11 -30.59
N VAL A 27 -2.44 8.39 -30.29
CA VAL A 27 -1.45 8.75 -29.25
C VAL A 27 -0.84 10.14 -29.48
N SER A 28 -0.43 10.44 -30.73
CA SER A 28 0.24 11.70 -31.08
C SER A 28 -0.64 12.94 -30.95
N GLN A 29 -1.96 12.78 -31.01
CA GLN A 29 -2.89 13.88 -30.75
C GLN A 29 -3.19 14.00 -29.26
N THR A 30 -3.44 12.87 -28.59
CA THR A 30 -3.74 12.83 -27.15
C THR A 30 -2.61 13.44 -26.31
N VAL A 31 -1.34 13.19 -26.65
CA VAL A 31 -0.18 13.73 -25.90
C VAL A 31 -0.11 15.27 -25.92
N LYS A 32 -0.66 15.90 -26.97
CA LYS A 32 -0.65 17.37 -27.11
C LYS A 32 -1.77 18.02 -26.28
N GLU A 33 -2.81 17.25 -25.97
CA GLU A 33 -4.01 17.73 -25.29
C GLU A 33 -3.96 17.43 -23.79
N VAL A 34 -3.63 16.20 -23.40
CA VAL A 34 -3.66 15.74 -22.02
C VAL A 34 -2.40 16.17 -21.28
N ASP A 35 -2.55 16.86 -20.16
CA ASP A 35 -1.44 17.29 -19.31
C ASP A 35 -1.13 16.27 -18.20
N VAL A 36 -2.15 15.62 -17.64
CA VAL A 36 -1.99 14.72 -16.48
C VAL A 36 -2.96 13.55 -16.57
N VAL A 37 -2.45 12.35 -16.29
CA VAL A 37 -3.26 11.14 -16.04
C VAL A 37 -3.24 10.81 -14.55
N THR A 38 -4.41 10.68 -13.92
CA THR A 38 -4.51 10.31 -12.51
C THR A 38 -4.80 8.83 -12.34
N THR A 39 -4.04 8.21 -11.44
CA THR A 39 -4.13 6.78 -11.08
C THR A 39 -4.61 6.61 -9.65
N GLY A 40 -4.99 5.38 -9.27
CA GLY A 40 -5.51 5.08 -7.94
C GLY A 40 -5.40 3.62 -7.57
N THR A 41 -5.24 3.34 -6.27
CA THR A 41 -5.38 2.02 -5.69
C THR A 41 -5.93 2.13 -4.28
N PHE A 42 -6.76 1.17 -3.89
CA PHE A 42 -7.30 1.06 -2.54
C PHE A 42 -7.33 -0.40 -2.13
N GLY A 43 -6.43 -0.79 -1.23
CA GLY A 43 -6.30 -2.18 -0.84
C GLY A 43 -5.50 -2.39 0.45
N PRO A 44 -5.51 -3.62 0.99
CA PRO A 44 -4.79 -3.98 2.21
C PRO A 44 -3.26 -3.85 2.04
N MET A 45 -2.61 -3.12 2.94
CA MET A 45 -1.18 -2.85 2.92
C MET A 45 -0.57 -3.14 4.30
N CYS A 46 -0.09 -4.37 4.51
CA CYS A 46 0.43 -4.81 5.81
C CYS A 46 1.70 -4.09 6.26
N SER A 47 2.49 -3.57 5.31
CA SER A 47 3.72 -2.81 5.59
C SER A 47 3.46 -1.33 5.86
N SER A 48 2.31 -1.05 6.48
CA SER A 48 1.91 0.29 6.91
C SER A 48 2.21 0.50 8.39
N GLY A 49 2.40 1.76 8.78
CA GLY A 49 2.68 2.14 10.16
C GLY A 49 2.60 3.64 10.35
N ALA A 50 2.66 4.07 11.59
CA ALA A 50 2.63 5.47 11.95
C ALA A 50 3.58 5.76 13.11
N TYR A 51 4.21 6.92 13.08
CA TYR A 51 4.92 7.44 14.24
C TYR A 51 4.20 8.65 14.82
N PHE A 52 4.37 8.80 16.13
CA PHE A 52 3.73 9.85 16.90
C PHE A 52 4.72 10.48 17.86
N ASN A 53 4.55 11.77 18.10
CA ASN A 53 5.09 12.43 19.28
C ASN A 53 3.92 12.89 20.15
N VAL A 54 3.80 12.26 21.32
CA VAL A 54 2.62 12.45 22.17
C VAL A 54 2.77 13.59 23.19
N GLY A 55 3.89 14.31 23.17
CA GLY A 55 4.17 15.43 24.07
C GLY A 55 4.44 15.05 25.53
N HIS A 56 5.23 15.85 26.22
CA HIS A 56 5.59 15.55 27.62
C HIS A 56 4.44 15.77 28.60
N THR A 57 4.32 14.84 29.56
CA THR A 57 3.46 15.03 30.74
C THR A 57 4.13 15.89 31.81
N LYS A 58 3.37 16.27 32.84
CA LYS A 58 3.89 16.88 34.08
C LYS A 58 3.63 15.92 35.26
N PRO A 59 4.67 15.46 35.99
CA PRO A 59 6.09 15.57 35.66
C PRO A 59 6.46 14.79 34.38
N ARG A 60 7.61 15.09 33.76
CA ARG A 60 7.99 14.48 32.46
C ARG A 60 8.19 12.97 32.57
N ILE A 61 7.85 12.27 31.48
CA ILE A 61 8.10 10.84 31.26
C ILE A 61 9.01 10.66 30.05
N LYS A 62 9.83 9.60 30.05
CA LYS A 62 10.58 9.13 28.89
C LYS A 62 10.02 7.77 28.49
N LEU A 63 9.26 7.74 27.41
CA LEU A 63 8.74 6.52 26.80
C LEU A 63 9.86 5.68 26.18
N GLY A 64 10.93 6.34 25.73
CA GLY A 64 12.13 5.73 25.16
C GLY A 64 12.71 4.56 25.96
N GLY A 65 12.66 3.35 25.40
CA GLY A 65 13.11 2.11 26.04
C GLY A 65 12.16 1.57 27.12
N GLY A 66 10.97 2.17 27.28
CA GLY A 66 9.90 1.67 28.13
C GLY A 66 8.92 0.76 27.37
N LYS A 67 7.83 0.39 28.04
CA LYS A 67 6.70 -0.36 27.45
C LYS A 67 5.52 0.58 27.27
N VAL A 68 4.98 0.65 26.06
CA VAL A 68 3.87 1.55 25.72
C VAL A 68 2.84 0.82 24.87
N TYR A 69 1.57 1.13 25.12
CA TYR A 69 0.43 0.55 24.43
C TYR A 69 -0.57 1.64 24.04
N LEU A 70 -1.19 1.46 22.87
CA LEU A 70 -2.32 2.25 22.37
C LEU A 70 -3.53 1.32 22.21
N ASN A 71 -4.60 1.51 22.99
CA ASN A 71 -5.72 0.56 23.08
C ASN A 71 -5.22 -0.89 23.21
N ASP A 72 -4.29 -1.11 24.14
CA ASP A 72 -3.65 -2.40 24.44
C ASP A 72 -2.79 -3.00 23.30
N VAL A 73 -2.66 -2.31 22.16
CA VAL A 73 -1.73 -2.67 21.08
C VAL A 73 -0.34 -2.13 21.40
N PRO A 74 0.71 -2.96 21.42
CA PRO A 74 2.07 -2.52 21.70
C PRO A 74 2.60 -1.61 20.60
N VAL A 75 3.36 -0.59 21.00
CA VAL A 75 4.10 0.29 20.08
C VAL A 75 5.60 0.16 20.29
N TYR A 76 6.39 0.43 19.25
CA TYR A 76 7.84 0.52 19.33
C TYR A 76 8.26 1.82 20.01
N THR A 77 9.13 1.71 21.01
CA THR A 77 9.54 2.80 21.90
C THR A 77 11.05 3.07 21.85
N GLY A 78 11.75 2.56 20.83
CA GLY A 78 13.19 2.79 20.70
C GLY A 78 13.57 4.20 20.25
N LEU A 79 12.61 5.13 20.18
CA LEU A 79 12.77 6.47 19.65
C LEU A 79 12.70 7.52 20.78
N ALA A 80 13.83 8.19 21.02
CA ALA A 80 13.97 9.36 21.89
C ALA A 80 13.11 9.33 23.17
N ALA A 81 12.36 10.39 23.50
CA ALA A 81 11.66 10.50 24.79
C ALA A 81 10.14 10.38 24.70
N MET A 82 9.52 10.95 23.65
CA MET A 82 8.07 10.95 23.47
C MET A 82 7.63 10.38 22.11
N ASP A 83 8.58 9.80 21.39
CA ASP A 83 8.38 9.28 20.04
C ASP A 83 8.10 7.79 20.10
N ILE A 84 7.02 7.38 19.43
CA ILE A 84 6.59 5.98 19.36
C ILE A 84 6.22 5.63 17.93
N PHE A 85 6.34 4.36 17.55
CA PHE A 85 5.96 3.85 16.24
C PHE A 85 5.01 2.66 16.36
N ILE A 86 3.86 2.69 15.72
CA ILE A 86 2.92 1.57 15.64
C ILE A 86 2.95 0.95 14.24
N GLY A 87 3.05 -0.38 14.17
CA GLY A 87 2.89 -1.12 12.92
C GLY A 87 1.45 -1.59 12.73
N ALA A 88 0.93 -1.56 11.50
CA ALA A 88 -0.45 -1.94 11.22
C ALA A 88 -0.79 -3.40 11.60
N THR A 89 0.22 -4.27 11.63
CA THR A 89 0.09 -5.69 12.00
C THR A 89 0.33 -5.97 13.49
N ALA A 90 0.58 -4.93 14.30
CA ALA A 90 0.72 -5.10 15.75
C ALA A 90 -0.61 -5.60 16.35
N LEU A 91 -0.54 -6.54 17.28
CA LEU A 91 -1.70 -7.15 17.93
C LEU A 91 -1.60 -6.94 19.45
N PRO A 92 -2.73 -6.83 20.16
CA PRO A 92 -2.75 -6.90 21.62
C PRO A 92 -2.01 -8.15 22.14
N GLU A 93 -1.39 -8.04 23.31
CA GLU A 93 -0.63 -9.16 23.90
C GLU A 93 -1.53 -10.35 24.24
N ASP A 94 -2.77 -10.08 24.62
CA ASP A 94 -3.80 -11.06 25.02
C ASP A 94 -4.65 -11.57 23.85
N ASP A 95 -4.43 -11.09 22.63
CA ASP A 95 -5.12 -11.60 21.44
C ASP A 95 -4.95 -13.13 21.33
N PRO A 96 -6.04 -13.91 21.11
CA PRO A 96 -5.96 -15.36 21.07
C PRO A 96 -5.17 -15.87 19.86
N LYS A 97 -4.93 -15.03 18.84
CA LYS A 97 -4.26 -15.35 17.59
C LYS A 97 -4.86 -16.64 17.02
N ASN A 98 -4.01 -17.55 16.55
CA ASN A 98 -4.41 -18.84 16.03
C ASN A 98 -4.46 -19.96 17.11
N LYS A 99 -4.61 -19.64 18.41
CA LYS A 99 -4.81 -20.67 19.46
C LYS A 99 -6.10 -21.47 19.22
N ILE A 100 -7.16 -20.80 18.79
CA ILE A 100 -8.36 -21.42 18.20
C ILE A 100 -8.32 -21.04 16.71
N TYR A 101 -8.01 -22.00 15.86
CA TYR A 101 -7.79 -21.75 14.43
C TYR A 101 -9.10 -21.91 13.63
N PRO A 102 -9.44 -20.98 12.72
CA PRO A 102 -8.71 -19.74 12.41
C PRO A 102 -8.99 -18.60 13.42
N GLY A 103 -7.95 -17.86 13.80
CA GLY A 103 -8.08 -16.69 14.67
C GLY A 103 -8.77 -15.51 13.97
N GLU A 104 -9.55 -14.72 14.70
CA GLU A 104 -10.36 -13.64 14.11
C GLU A 104 -9.59 -12.33 13.92
N PHE A 105 -8.55 -12.08 14.74
CA PHE A 105 -7.72 -10.86 14.71
C PHE A 105 -8.55 -9.57 14.69
N ARG A 106 -9.49 -9.42 15.63
CA ARG A 106 -10.51 -8.35 15.59
C ARG A 106 -9.97 -6.93 15.73
N TYR A 107 -8.80 -6.77 16.32
CA TYR A 107 -8.24 -5.46 16.62
C TYR A 107 -6.71 -5.49 16.61
N GLY A 108 -6.09 -4.39 16.18
CA GLY A 108 -4.65 -4.29 16.00
C GLY A 108 -4.21 -2.90 15.56
N GLY A 109 -2.94 -2.74 15.19
CA GLY A 109 -2.35 -1.43 14.92
C GLY A 109 -3.02 -0.66 13.79
N GLY A 110 -3.50 -1.35 12.73
CA GLY A 110 -4.28 -0.72 11.67
C GLY A 110 -5.58 -0.09 12.18
N HIS A 111 -6.25 -0.75 13.12
CA HIS A 111 -7.47 -0.25 13.75
C HIS A 111 -7.18 0.96 14.65
N VAL A 112 -6.09 0.94 15.43
CA VAL A 112 -5.65 2.10 16.22
C VAL A 112 -5.39 3.32 15.32
N ILE A 113 -4.73 3.12 14.17
CA ILE A 113 -4.47 4.20 13.21
C ILE A 113 -5.79 4.75 12.66
N GLU A 114 -6.72 3.88 12.24
CA GLU A 114 -8.06 4.29 11.78
C GLU A 114 -8.80 5.10 12.84
N GLU A 115 -8.83 4.64 14.10
CA GLU A 115 -9.53 5.32 15.18
C GLU A 115 -8.97 6.72 15.46
N LEU A 116 -7.64 6.87 15.47
CA LEU A 116 -7.00 8.18 15.60
C LEU A 116 -7.40 9.10 14.44
N VAL A 117 -7.33 8.62 13.19
CA VAL A 117 -7.72 9.41 12.00
C VAL A 117 -9.20 9.76 12.02
N ALA A 118 -10.06 8.89 12.57
CA ALA A 118 -11.46 9.16 12.81
C ALA A 118 -11.72 10.18 13.94
N GLY A 119 -10.67 10.64 14.62
CA GLY A 119 -10.74 11.60 15.73
C GLY A 119 -11.28 11.00 17.02
N ARG A 120 -11.19 9.67 17.19
CA ARG A 120 -11.56 8.99 18.44
C ARG A 120 -10.42 9.07 19.45
N ASP A 121 -10.80 9.01 20.72
CA ASP A 121 -9.83 8.93 21.81
C ASP A 121 -9.25 7.52 21.91
N VAL A 122 -7.93 7.45 22.06
CA VAL A 122 -7.17 6.20 22.19
C VAL A 122 -6.47 6.19 23.54
N ARG A 123 -6.56 5.06 24.25
CA ARG A 123 -5.93 4.88 25.56
C ARG A 123 -4.43 4.67 25.40
N LEU A 124 -3.63 5.58 25.96
CA LEU A 124 -2.18 5.46 26.07
C LEU A 124 -1.81 4.93 27.46
N VAL A 125 -1.20 3.75 27.51
CA VAL A 125 -0.65 3.16 28.75
C VAL A 125 0.86 3.03 28.59
N ALA A 126 1.63 3.54 29.56
CA ALA A 126 3.09 3.49 29.53
C ALA A 126 3.71 3.13 30.88
N THR A 127 4.78 2.34 30.82
CA THR A 127 5.69 2.08 31.94
C THR A 127 7.13 2.39 31.50
N ALA A 128 7.85 3.17 32.31
CA ALA A 128 9.21 3.65 32.07
C ALA A 128 10.08 3.52 33.32
N TYR A 129 11.41 3.52 33.16
CA TYR A 129 12.36 3.33 34.25
C TYR A 129 12.60 4.60 35.10
N GLY A 130 12.23 5.77 34.59
CA GLY A 130 12.44 7.06 35.25
C GLY A 130 13.92 7.47 35.26
N THR A 131 14.15 8.78 35.17
CA THR A 131 15.48 9.41 35.24
C THR A 131 15.34 10.77 35.90
N ASP A 132 16.45 11.45 36.21
CA ASP A 132 16.39 12.80 36.80
C ASP A 132 15.65 13.81 35.90
N CYS A 133 15.83 13.72 34.58
CA CYS A 133 15.13 14.57 33.61
C CYS A 133 13.66 14.15 33.37
N TYR A 134 13.34 12.88 33.64
CA TYR A 134 12.06 12.25 33.32
C TYR A 134 11.60 11.37 34.49
N PRO A 135 11.19 11.96 35.63
CA PRO A 135 10.99 11.20 36.87
C PRO A 135 9.70 10.36 36.88
N LYS A 136 8.74 10.64 35.99
CA LYS A 136 7.49 9.87 35.91
C LYS A 136 7.76 8.48 35.33
N ARG A 137 7.29 7.43 36.02
CA ARG A 137 7.50 6.02 35.64
C ARG A 137 6.26 5.32 35.08
N ARG A 138 5.07 5.87 35.29
CA ARG A 138 3.81 5.30 34.80
C ARG A 138 2.90 6.41 34.26
N LEU A 139 2.19 6.09 33.20
CA LEU A 139 1.18 6.95 32.59
C LEU A 139 0.02 6.08 32.10
N GLU A 140 -1.20 6.49 32.39
CA GLU A 140 -2.41 6.00 31.76
C GLU A 140 -3.27 7.22 31.48
N THR A 141 -3.60 7.43 30.21
CA THR A 141 -4.32 8.63 29.76
C THR A 141 -5.00 8.40 28.42
N TRP A 142 -5.81 9.35 27.99
CA TRP A 142 -6.42 9.38 26.66
C TRP A 142 -5.65 10.34 25.77
N ILE A 143 -5.43 9.96 24.52
CA ILE A 143 -4.88 10.84 23.49
C ILE A 143 -5.85 10.92 22.31
N ASN A 144 -5.86 12.07 21.65
CA ASN A 144 -6.59 12.30 20.41
C ASN A 144 -5.62 12.81 19.34
N ILE A 145 -5.89 12.52 18.06
CA ILE A 145 -5.07 13.02 16.95
C ILE A 145 -4.95 14.56 16.94
N ARG A 146 -5.95 15.25 17.51
CA ARG A 146 -6.00 16.72 17.61
C ARG A 146 -5.04 17.28 18.67
N ASP A 147 -4.68 16.47 19.67
CA ASP A 147 -3.95 16.92 20.87
C ASP A 147 -2.49 16.45 20.92
N ILE A 148 -2.05 15.63 19.96
CA ILE A 148 -0.67 15.18 19.83
C ILE A 148 0.13 16.08 18.87
N ASN A 149 1.44 16.22 19.08
CA ASN A 149 2.28 17.13 18.31
C ASN A 149 2.41 16.65 16.86
N GLU A 150 2.90 15.42 16.69
CA GLU A 150 3.11 14.78 15.40
C GLU A 150 2.29 13.49 15.32
N ALA A 151 1.66 13.29 14.15
CA ALA A 151 0.97 12.05 13.79
C ALA A 151 1.22 11.78 12.31
N VAL A 152 2.16 10.90 12.00
CA VAL A 152 2.66 10.74 10.63
C VAL A 152 2.53 9.30 10.20
N LEU A 153 1.85 9.08 9.07
CA LEU A 153 1.81 7.80 8.38
C LEU A 153 3.16 7.60 7.71
N PHE A 154 3.82 6.48 7.99
CA PHE A 154 5.04 6.08 7.32
C PHE A 154 4.94 4.61 6.92
N ASN A 155 4.60 4.40 5.66
CA ASN A 155 4.46 3.07 5.09
C ASN A 155 5.75 2.71 4.38
N VAL A 156 6.45 1.70 4.88
CA VAL A 156 7.72 1.26 4.31
C VAL A 156 7.53 0.50 2.99
N ARG A 157 6.31 0.09 2.64
CA ARG A 157 5.97 -0.55 1.35
C ARG A 157 4.47 -0.46 1.07
N ASN A 158 4.10 0.15 -0.04
CA ASN A 158 2.74 0.35 -0.55
C ASN A 158 2.76 0.38 -2.08
N ALA A 159 1.57 0.45 -2.71
CA ALA A 159 1.38 0.60 -4.16
C ALA A 159 2.24 -0.37 -4.99
N TYR A 160 2.08 -1.68 -4.74
CA TYR A 160 2.83 -2.74 -5.42
C TYR A 160 2.62 -2.71 -6.95
N GLN A 161 3.70 -2.87 -7.71
CA GLN A 161 3.69 -3.03 -9.16
C GLN A 161 3.46 -4.50 -9.49
N ASN A 162 2.25 -4.81 -9.94
CA ASN A 162 1.74 -6.17 -10.11
C ASN A 162 1.82 -7.03 -8.83
N TYR A 163 1.19 -8.20 -8.86
CA TYR A 163 1.11 -9.07 -7.69
C TYR A 163 0.78 -10.52 -8.07
N ASN A 164 0.84 -11.43 -7.10
CA ASN A 164 0.47 -12.83 -7.29
C ASN A 164 -1.06 -13.00 -7.35
N VAL A 165 -1.50 -13.98 -8.13
CA VAL A 165 -2.81 -14.61 -8.02
C VAL A 165 -2.66 -15.84 -7.14
N ALA A 166 -3.29 -15.83 -5.98
CA ALA A 166 -3.18 -16.88 -4.98
C ALA A 166 -4.23 -17.96 -5.19
N VAL A 167 -3.80 -19.21 -5.29
CA VAL A 167 -4.67 -20.39 -5.33
C VAL A 167 -4.23 -21.44 -4.32
N ASN A 168 -5.00 -22.51 -4.19
CA ASN A 168 -4.73 -23.61 -3.26
C ASN A 168 -5.00 -24.96 -3.93
N LEU A 169 -3.94 -25.74 -4.15
CA LEU A 169 -4.01 -27.08 -4.74
C LEU A 169 -4.29 -28.19 -3.70
N SER A 170 -4.14 -27.90 -2.41
CA SER A 170 -4.34 -28.89 -1.35
C SER A 170 -5.81 -29.23 -1.10
N ASP A 171 -6.04 -30.18 -0.19
CA ASP A 171 -7.35 -30.66 0.23
C ASP A 171 -7.95 -29.93 1.45
N ARG A 172 -7.23 -28.97 2.03
CA ARG A 172 -7.68 -28.15 3.17
C ARG A 172 -7.88 -26.67 2.81
N ILE A 173 -8.68 -25.96 3.59
CA ILE A 173 -8.81 -24.50 3.48
C ILE A 173 -7.52 -23.83 4.00
N LEU A 174 -7.05 -22.81 3.28
CA LEU A 174 -5.95 -21.96 3.72
C LEU A 174 -6.45 -20.56 4.08
N TYR A 175 -5.92 -20.02 5.16
CA TYR A 175 -6.18 -18.68 5.64
C TYR A 175 -4.91 -17.86 5.48
N THR A 176 -4.93 -16.88 4.57
CA THR A 176 -3.73 -16.18 4.12
C THR A 176 -3.94 -14.67 4.10
N TYR A 177 -2.88 -13.91 3.90
CA TYR A 177 -2.98 -12.48 3.60
C TYR A 177 -3.67 -12.20 2.27
N MET A 178 -3.77 -13.21 1.40
CA MET A 178 -4.56 -13.15 0.19
C MET A 178 -6.03 -13.52 0.43
N GLY A 179 -6.48 -13.60 1.69
CA GLY A 179 -7.80 -14.06 2.07
C GLY A 179 -7.90 -15.58 2.18
N VAL A 180 -9.14 -16.07 2.25
CA VAL A 180 -9.43 -17.50 2.34
C VAL A 180 -9.28 -18.15 0.95
N LEU A 181 -8.48 -19.21 0.87
CA LEU A 181 -8.30 -20.03 -0.33
C LEU A 181 -8.90 -21.42 -0.08
N LYS A 182 -9.94 -21.74 -0.84
CA LYS A 182 -10.65 -23.02 -0.80
C LYS A 182 -9.79 -24.12 -1.44
N PRO A 183 -9.89 -25.36 -0.92
CA PRO A 183 -9.12 -26.49 -1.44
C PRO A 183 -9.41 -26.77 -2.91
N LYS A 184 -8.47 -27.46 -3.57
CA LYS A 184 -8.62 -27.99 -4.94
C LYS A 184 -9.01 -26.94 -5.98
N LEU A 185 -8.31 -25.80 -6.00
CA LEU A 185 -8.60 -24.65 -6.87
C LEU A 185 -10.02 -24.09 -6.71
N GLY A 186 -10.56 -24.12 -5.49
CA GLY A 186 -11.93 -23.64 -5.24
C GLY A 186 -12.13 -22.12 -5.41
N ASN A 187 -11.03 -21.34 -5.40
CA ASN A 187 -11.01 -19.92 -5.79
C ASN A 187 -9.58 -19.43 -6.07
N ALA A 188 -9.49 -18.29 -6.74
CA ALA A 188 -8.27 -17.54 -7.00
C ALA A 188 -8.40 -16.09 -6.51
N ASN A 189 -7.61 -15.71 -5.51
CA ASN A 189 -7.65 -14.35 -5.00
C ASN A 189 -6.51 -13.53 -5.60
N PHE A 190 -6.77 -12.28 -5.95
CA PHE A 190 -5.79 -11.40 -6.57
C PHE A 190 -5.83 -10.00 -5.95
N SER A 191 -4.77 -9.24 -6.20
CA SER A 191 -4.71 -7.83 -5.80
C SER A 191 -3.98 -7.00 -6.84
N SER A 192 -4.72 -6.05 -7.40
CA SER A 192 -4.28 -4.70 -7.78
C SER A 192 -5.52 -3.98 -8.34
N ALA A 193 -5.42 -2.68 -8.59
CA ALA A 193 -6.40 -1.95 -9.39
C ALA A 193 -6.25 -2.20 -10.90
N GLY A 194 -5.30 -3.05 -11.34
CA GLY A 194 -5.05 -3.32 -12.76
C GLY A 194 -4.67 -2.04 -13.50
N GLN A 195 -5.34 -1.74 -14.60
CA GLN A 195 -5.12 -0.54 -15.42
C GLN A 195 -5.18 0.81 -14.67
N LEU A 196 -5.81 0.88 -13.49
CA LEU A 196 -5.79 2.10 -12.66
C LEU A 196 -4.57 2.21 -11.74
N SER A 197 -3.78 1.14 -11.59
CA SER A 197 -2.70 1.09 -10.59
C SER A 197 -1.56 2.05 -10.95
N PRO A 198 -1.05 2.84 -9.99
CA PRO A 198 0.00 3.82 -10.23
C PRO A 198 1.24 3.29 -10.94
N LEU A 199 1.88 2.25 -10.40
CA LEU A 199 3.14 1.73 -10.93
C LEU A 199 2.98 0.90 -12.21
N LEU A 200 1.76 0.48 -12.55
CA LEU A 200 1.50 -0.16 -13.85
C LEU A 200 1.40 0.88 -14.97
N ASN A 201 0.98 2.10 -14.65
CA ASN A 201 0.94 3.23 -15.59
C ASN A 201 2.28 3.99 -15.70
N ASP A 202 3.26 3.66 -14.86
CA ASP A 202 4.66 4.12 -14.96
C ASP A 202 5.61 2.93 -14.76
N PRO A 203 5.64 1.98 -15.72
CA PRO A 203 6.24 0.66 -15.52
C PRO A 203 7.75 0.69 -15.28
N TYR A 204 8.41 1.77 -15.71
CA TYR A 204 9.85 2.01 -15.57
C TYR A 204 10.17 3.18 -14.64
N TYR A 205 9.21 3.65 -13.85
CA TYR A 205 9.38 4.73 -12.85
C TYR A 205 9.97 6.02 -13.44
N LYS A 206 9.55 6.38 -14.66
CA LYS A 206 10.04 7.55 -15.38
C LYS A 206 9.56 8.86 -14.78
N THR A 207 8.43 8.84 -14.09
CA THR A 207 7.78 10.02 -13.50
C THR A 207 7.63 9.91 -11.98
N ILE A 208 7.48 8.69 -11.46
CA ILE A 208 7.33 8.42 -10.03
C ILE A 208 8.72 8.19 -9.43
N GLY A 209 9.10 9.08 -8.52
CA GLY A 209 10.40 9.10 -7.85
C GLY A 209 10.28 9.58 -6.41
N ILE A 210 11.42 9.71 -5.74
CA ILE A 210 11.48 10.30 -4.39
C ILE A 210 10.97 11.74 -4.47
N GLY A 211 10.11 12.15 -3.55
CA GLY A 211 9.52 13.49 -3.53
C GLY A 211 8.31 13.69 -4.45
N THR A 212 7.89 12.67 -5.22
CA THR A 212 6.63 12.71 -5.96
C THR A 212 5.46 12.91 -4.97
N LYS A 213 4.69 13.98 -5.16
CA LYS A 213 3.52 14.33 -4.36
C LYS A 213 2.35 13.44 -4.78
N ILE A 214 1.66 12.88 -3.80
CA ILE A 214 0.60 11.89 -4.02
C ILE A 214 -0.65 12.20 -3.18
N PHE A 215 -1.78 11.63 -3.61
CA PHE A 215 -2.92 11.42 -2.72
C PHE A 215 -2.58 10.23 -1.80
N LEU A 216 -2.68 10.42 -0.49
CA LEU A 216 -2.39 9.38 0.51
C LEU A 216 -3.42 9.46 1.63
N GLY A 217 -4.22 8.40 1.79
CA GLY A 217 -5.16 8.29 2.91
C GLY A 217 -6.22 9.40 2.98
N GLY A 218 -6.53 10.09 1.88
CA GLY A 218 -7.46 11.23 1.88
C GLY A 218 -6.80 12.60 2.03
N GLY A 219 -5.49 12.65 2.29
CA GLY A 219 -4.69 13.87 2.36
C GLY A 219 -3.59 13.90 1.30
N VAL A 220 -2.65 14.82 1.49
CA VAL A 220 -1.42 14.90 0.69
C VAL A 220 -0.32 14.07 1.36
N GLY A 221 0.36 13.27 0.56
CA GLY A 221 1.57 12.57 0.96
C GLY A 221 2.68 12.68 -0.09
N TYR A 222 3.77 11.98 0.16
CA TYR A 222 4.93 11.95 -0.72
C TYR A 222 5.51 10.54 -0.80
N VAL A 223 6.10 10.21 -1.94
CA VAL A 223 7.01 9.07 -2.04
C VAL A 223 8.30 9.41 -1.29
N ALA A 224 8.56 8.70 -0.19
CA ALA A 224 9.72 8.91 0.64
C ALA A 224 10.96 8.16 0.11
N TRP A 225 10.74 6.99 -0.50
CA TRP A 225 11.78 6.11 -1.03
C TRP A 225 11.16 5.04 -1.95
N HIS A 226 11.98 4.18 -2.55
CA HIS A 226 11.46 2.88 -3.00
C HIS A 226 11.00 2.06 -1.78
N GLY A 227 9.93 1.30 -1.93
CA GLY A 227 9.43 0.49 -0.82
C GLY A 227 10.38 -0.66 -0.48
N THR A 228 10.23 -1.24 0.70
CA THR A 228 10.81 -2.56 0.97
C THR A 228 10.26 -3.55 -0.05
N GLN A 229 11.05 -4.58 -0.37
CA GLN A 229 10.73 -5.51 -1.44
C GLN A 229 10.47 -4.84 -2.81
N HIS A 230 11.12 -3.72 -3.12
CA HIS A 230 11.13 -3.16 -4.46
C HIS A 230 12.00 -4.02 -5.38
N ASN A 231 11.37 -4.74 -6.33
CA ASN A 231 12.05 -5.65 -7.25
C ASN A 231 11.88 -5.24 -8.72
N PRO A 232 12.71 -4.35 -9.26
CA PRO A 232 12.49 -3.81 -10.59
C PRO A 232 12.95 -4.74 -11.73
N GLY A 233 13.82 -5.71 -11.42
CA GLY A 233 14.48 -6.61 -12.37
C GLY A 233 13.73 -7.91 -12.67
N VAL A 234 12.42 -7.98 -12.39
CA VAL A 234 11.61 -9.15 -12.74
C VAL A 234 11.31 -9.22 -14.24
N ILE A 235 10.83 -10.38 -14.68
CA ILE A 235 10.37 -10.61 -16.06
C ILE A 235 9.26 -9.62 -16.42
N ARG A 236 9.35 -9.07 -17.63
CA ARG A 236 8.41 -8.10 -18.21
C ARG A 236 7.95 -8.56 -19.59
N GLY A 237 6.73 -8.20 -19.96
CA GLY A 237 6.23 -8.39 -21.33
C GLY A 237 6.77 -7.34 -22.30
N ASP A 238 6.41 -7.46 -23.57
CA ASP A 238 6.84 -6.54 -24.65
C ASP A 238 6.41 -5.09 -24.42
N ASN A 239 5.31 -4.89 -23.67
CA ASN A 239 4.81 -3.57 -23.25
C ASN A 239 5.54 -3.01 -22.01
N GLY A 240 6.54 -3.72 -21.49
CA GLY A 240 7.34 -3.31 -20.33
C GLY A 240 6.69 -3.55 -18.96
N ILE A 241 5.45 -4.03 -18.94
CA ILE A 241 4.72 -4.37 -17.72
C ILE A 241 5.33 -5.63 -17.10
N PRO A 242 5.64 -5.63 -15.79
CA PRO A 242 6.16 -6.83 -15.14
C PRO A 242 5.10 -7.91 -15.05
N THR A 243 5.47 -9.17 -15.27
CA THR A 243 4.58 -10.34 -15.13
C THR A 243 4.69 -11.00 -13.75
N ARG A 244 5.47 -10.41 -12.84
CA ARG A 244 5.69 -10.84 -11.45
C ARG A 244 5.55 -9.63 -10.51
N PRO A 245 5.37 -9.85 -9.19
CA PRO A 245 5.45 -8.75 -8.22
C PRO A 245 6.79 -8.02 -8.35
N ALA A 246 6.75 -6.70 -8.55
CA ALA A 246 7.90 -5.91 -8.94
C ALA A 246 8.17 -4.75 -7.97
N GLY A 247 8.19 -3.50 -8.47
CA GLY A 247 8.44 -2.31 -7.67
C GLY A 247 7.38 -2.03 -6.61
N THR A 248 7.80 -1.30 -5.59
CA THR A 248 6.94 -0.79 -4.50
C THR A 248 7.35 0.62 -4.12
N LEU A 249 6.46 1.34 -3.42
CA LEU A 249 6.71 2.70 -2.92
C LEU A 249 6.78 2.70 -1.38
N ALA A 250 7.75 3.42 -0.82
CA ALA A 250 7.67 3.88 0.57
C ALA A 250 7.02 5.26 0.56
N VAL A 251 6.00 5.47 1.39
CA VAL A 251 5.21 6.71 1.38
C VAL A 251 5.07 7.30 2.77
N ILE A 252 5.04 8.63 2.83
CA ILE A 252 4.94 9.42 4.06
C ILE A 252 3.86 10.49 3.92
N GLY A 253 3.12 10.75 4.99
CA GLY A 253 2.13 11.84 5.01
C GLY A 253 1.59 12.10 6.41
N ASP A 254 1.03 13.29 6.59
CA ASP A 254 0.46 13.74 7.86
C ASP A 254 -0.94 13.14 8.08
N LEU A 255 -1.10 12.32 9.13
CA LEU A 255 -2.37 11.68 9.46
C LEU A 255 -3.46 12.70 9.81
N LYS A 256 -3.09 13.91 10.26
CA LYS A 256 -4.06 14.97 10.61
C LYS A 256 -4.84 15.49 9.41
N GLN A 257 -4.35 15.24 8.19
CA GLN A 257 -4.99 15.62 6.93
C GLN A 257 -5.75 14.46 6.27
N MET A 258 -5.67 13.26 6.86
CA MET A 258 -6.19 12.03 6.28
C MET A 258 -7.61 11.73 6.77
N SER A 259 -8.24 10.74 6.17
CA SER A 259 -9.62 10.34 6.45
C SER A 259 -9.72 8.84 6.67
N ALA A 260 -10.50 8.43 7.66
CA ALA A 260 -10.80 7.03 7.95
C ALA A 260 -11.54 6.33 6.78
N ARG A 261 -12.07 7.08 5.80
CA ARG A 261 -12.57 6.52 4.54
C ARG A 261 -11.48 5.81 3.72
N TRP A 262 -10.24 6.29 3.82
CA TRP A 262 -9.11 5.87 3.00
C TRP A 262 -7.99 5.20 3.80
N LEU A 263 -8.15 5.12 5.12
CA LEU A 263 -7.30 4.39 6.06
C LEU A 263 -8.20 3.56 6.97
N VAL A 264 -8.40 2.29 6.60
CA VAL A 264 -9.37 1.41 7.28
C VAL A 264 -8.62 0.23 7.89
N GLY A 265 -8.73 0.04 9.22
CA GLY A 265 -8.26 -1.15 9.89
C GLY A 265 -8.97 -2.38 9.33
N THR A 266 -8.23 -3.44 9.03
CA THR A 266 -8.80 -4.63 8.38
C THR A 266 -8.25 -5.89 9.03
N SER A 267 -9.12 -6.88 9.19
CA SER A 267 -8.80 -8.18 9.77
C SER A 267 -8.89 -9.28 8.71
N PHE A 268 -7.87 -10.13 8.67
CA PHE A 268 -7.85 -11.35 7.86
C PHE A 268 -7.93 -12.56 8.79
N LEU A 269 -9.05 -13.28 8.70
CA LEU A 269 -9.29 -14.52 9.43
C LEU A 269 -8.12 -15.49 9.22
N GLY A 270 -7.56 -16.00 10.30
CA GLY A 270 -6.42 -16.93 10.33
C GLY A 270 -5.05 -16.32 9.99
N TYR A 271 -4.97 -15.05 9.60
CA TYR A 271 -3.72 -14.39 9.21
C TYR A 271 -3.29 -13.24 10.12
N GLY A 272 -4.12 -12.20 10.32
CA GLY A 272 -3.73 -11.02 11.09
C GLY A 272 -4.49 -9.73 10.79
N CYS A 273 -4.12 -8.67 11.50
CA CYS A 273 -4.56 -7.30 11.22
C CYS A 273 -3.69 -6.63 10.15
N THR A 274 -4.27 -5.66 9.44
CA THR A 274 -3.60 -4.79 8.46
C THR A 274 -4.30 -3.43 8.37
N LEU A 275 -3.80 -2.56 7.51
CA LEU A 275 -4.43 -1.28 7.17
C LEU A 275 -4.71 -1.26 5.67
N THR A 276 -5.96 -1.01 5.29
CA THR A 276 -6.35 -0.75 3.90
C THR A 276 -6.10 0.72 3.59
N VAL A 277 -5.26 1.00 2.59
CA VAL A 277 -4.72 2.34 2.32
C VAL A 277 -5.08 2.80 0.91
N GLY A 278 -5.62 4.01 0.80
CA GLY A 278 -5.86 4.69 -0.46
C GLY A 278 -4.63 5.46 -0.94
N VAL A 279 -4.15 5.17 -2.15
CA VAL A 279 -3.02 5.86 -2.78
C VAL A 279 -3.41 6.26 -4.20
N GLY A 280 -3.17 7.53 -4.56
CA GLY A 280 -3.34 8.02 -5.93
C GLY A 280 -2.11 8.80 -6.37
N VAL A 281 -1.65 8.55 -7.60
CA VAL A 281 -0.45 9.20 -8.13
C VAL A 281 -0.77 9.89 -9.46
N PRO A 282 -0.45 11.18 -9.60
CA PRO A 282 -0.59 11.86 -10.88
C PRO A 282 0.63 11.57 -11.76
N ILE A 283 0.39 11.19 -13.01
CA ILE A 283 1.41 10.96 -14.02
C ILE A 283 1.40 12.17 -14.97
N PRO A 284 2.43 13.02 -14.93
CA PRO A 284 2.55 14.13 -15.88
C PRO A 284 2.83 13.57 -17.28
N ILE A 285 2.04 13.97 -18.26
CA ILE A 285 2.25 13.54 -19.65
C ILE A 285 3.31 14.45 -20.28
N LEU A 286 4.55 13.98 -20.25
CA LEU A 286 5.73 14.73 -20.70
C LEU A 286 6.16 14.37 -22.13
N SER A 287 5.75 13.20 -22.63
CA SER A 287 6.10 12.68 -23.95
C SER A 287 5.09 11.64 -24.43
N GLU A 288 5.17 11.25 -25.71
CA GLU A 288 4.36 10.14 -26.23
C GLU A 288 4.68 8.82 -25.52
N GLU A 289 5.94 8.62 -25.12
CA GLU A 289 6.37 7.43 -24.38
C GLU A 289 5.65 7.33 -23.03
N ILE A 290 5.62 8.41 -22.25
CA ILE A 290 4.89 8.44 -20.97
C ILE A 290 3.40 8.22 -21.21
N LEU A 291 2.81 8.85 -22.23
CA LEU A 291 1.42 8.61 -22.55
C LEU A 291 1.16 7.13 -22.85
N ARG A 292 1.99 6.47 -23.67
CA ARG A 292 1.82 5.03 -24.00
C ARG A 292 1.81 4.14 -22.77
N TYR A 293 2.64 4.42 -21.78
CA TYR A 293 2.63 3.66 -20.52
C TYR A 293 1.31 3.77 -19.75
N THR A 294 0.60 4.90 -19.89
CA THR A 294 -0.72 5.09 -19.26
C THR A 294 -1.87 4.45 -20.03
N LEU A 295 -1.61 3.84 -21.19
CA LEU A 295 -2.63 3.19 -22.04
C LEU A 295 -2.78 1.69 -21.77
N VAL A 296 -2.08 1.15 -20.77
CA VAL A 296 -2.14 -0.27 -20.41
C VAL A 296 -3.56 -0.69 -20.06
N THR A 297 -4.04 -1.77 -20.67
CA THR A 297 -5.36 -2.33 -20.36
C THR A 297 -5.26 -3.57 -19.47
N ASP A 298 -6.37 -3.95 -18.83
CA ASP A 298 -6.41 -5.14 -17.99
C ASP A 298 -6.08 -6.45 -18.73
N GLU A 299 -6.34 -6.53 -20.03
CA GLU A 299 -5.97 -7.67 -20.90
C GLU A 299 -4.45 -7.81 -21.08
N GLU A 300 -3.71 -6.69 -21.00
CA GLU A 300 -2.27 -6.63 -21.24
C GLU A 300 -1.45 -6.85 -19.97
N ILE A 301 -2.08 -6.88 -18.80
CA ILE A 301 -1.42 -7.07 -17.52
C ILE A 301 -1.53 -8.54 -17.13
N LEU A 302 -0.44 -9.28 -17.26
CA LEU A 302 -0.34 -10.69 -16.84
C LEU A 302 0.09 -10.80 -15.38
N ALA A 303 -0.56 -11.66 -14.61
CA ALA A 303 -0.21 -11.96 -13.22
C ALA A 303 0.08 -13.46 -13.03
N PRO A 304 1.08 -13.81 -12.21
CA PRO A 304 1.45 -15.21 -11.99
C PRO A 304 0.46 -15.89 -11.05
N VAL A 305 0.00 -17.07 -11.42
CA VAL A 305 -0.79 -17.94 -10.55
C VAL A 305 0.16 -18.76 -9.69
N VAL A 306 0.07 -18.61 -8.37
CA VAL A 306 0.96 -19.24 -7.40
C VAL A 306 0.13 -20.09 -6.43
N ASP A 307 0.57 -21.33 -6.20
CA ASP A 307 -0.02 -22.18 -5.16
C ASP A 307 0.48 -21.78 -3.77
N TYR A 308 -0.46 -21.46 -2.88
CA TYR A 308 -0.18 -21.06 -1.51
C TYR A 308 -0.14 -22.26 -0.55
N SER A 309 -0.44 -23.46 -1.03
CA SER A 309 -0.35 -24.68 -0.23
C SER A 309 1.09 -25.23 -0.16
N ASP A 310 1.89 -24.97 -1.20
CA ASP A 310 3.26 -25.46 -1.31
C ASP A 310 4.24 -24.41 -1.87
N ALA A 311 4.03 -23.89 -3.08
CA ALA A 311 5.04 -23.05 -3.74
C ALA A 311 5.37 -21.77 -2.95
N TYR A 312 4.36 -21.04 -2.51
CA TYR A 312 4.55 -19.80 -1.74
C TYR A 312 5.27 -20.00 -0.39
N PRO A 313 4.79 -20.86 0.55
CA PRO A 313 5.43 -20.99 1.87
C PRO A 313 6.86 -21.53 1.81
N TRP A 314 7.19 -22.34 0.79
CA TRP A 314 8.53 -22.90 0.61
C TRP A 314 9.44 -22.08 -0.31
N ARG A 315 8.99 -20.90 -0.76
CA ARG A 315 9.72 -20.02 -1.69
C ARG A 315 10.15 -20.72 -2.98
N LYS A 316 9.34 -21.65 -3.49
CA LYS A 316 9.61 -22.31 -4.78
C LYS A 316 9.35 -21.32 -5.92
N PRO A 317 10.13 -21.36 -7.02
CA PRO A 317 9.95 -20.45 -8.15
C PRO A 317 8.72 -20.79 -9.02
N ASP A 318 8.01 -21.87 -8.69
CA ASP A 318 6.95 -22.44 -9.51
C ASP A 318 5.73 -21.52 -9.62
N ILE A 319 5.28 -21.31 -10.86
CA ILE A 319 3.97 -20.74 -11.18
C ILE A 319 3.14 -21.78 -11.93
N LEU A 320 1.83 -21.76 -11.73
CA LEU A 320 0.89 -22.65 -12.43
C LEU A 320 0.51 -22.14 -13.83
N GLY A 321 0.85 -20.89 -14.12
CA GLY A 321 0.52 -20.18 -15.34
C GLY A 321 0.40 -18.68 -15.08
N GLU A 322 -0.02 -17.95 -16.10
CA GLU A 322 -0.32 -16.52 -16.05
C GLU A 322 -1.76 -16.31 -16.49
N VAL A 323 -2.43 -15.34 -15.86
CA VAL A 323 -3.79 -14.90 -16.20
C VAL A 323 -3.79 -13.37 -16.28
N ASN A 324 -4.63 -12.78 -17.13
CA ASN A 324 -4.70 -11.33 -17.23
C ASN A 324 -5.72 -10.72 -16.25
N TYR A 325 -5.62 -9.42 -15.99
CA TYR A 325 -6.55 -8.74 -15.07
C TYR A 325 -7.97 -8.65 -15.62
N ALA A 326 -8.19 -8.73 -16.94
CA ALA A 326 -9.53 -8.70 -17.52
C ALA A 326 -10.30 -9.99 -17.15
N GLU A 327 -9.66 -11.15 -17.26
CA GLU A 327 -10.20 -12.42 -16.77
C GLU A 327 -10.45 -12.35 -15.26
N LEU A 328 -9.44 -11.93 -14.48
CA LEU A 328 -9.57 -11.83 -13.03
C LEU A 328 -10.75 -10.94 -12.59
N LYS A 329 -10.96 -9.80 -13.27
CA LYS A 329 -12.06 -8.86 -12.98
C LYS A 329 -13.42 -9.35 -13.49
N SER A 330 -13.45 -10.29 -14.44
CA SER A 330 -14.70 -10.93 -14.90
C SER A 330 -15.36 -11.80 -13.83
N GLY A 331 -14.61 -12.17 -12.77
CA GLY A 331 -15.06 -13.03 -11.68
C GLY A 331 -14.69 -14.50 -11.86
N LYS A 332 -14.03 -14.87 -12.97
CA LYS A 332 -13.53 -16.23 -13.25
C LYS A 332 -12.28 -16.21 -14.13
N ALA A 333 -11.38 -17.18 -13.95
CA ALA A 333 -10.22 -17.38 -14.81
C ALA A 333 -9.96 -18.86 -15.07
N LYS A 334 -9.34 -19.20 -16.20
CA LYS A 334 -8.98 -20.57 -16.53
C LYS A 334 -7.60 -20.92 -15.98
N ILE A 335 -7.53 -21.81 -15.00
CA ILE A 335 -6.31 -22.21 -14.30
C ILE A 335 -6.18 -23.74 -14.37
N GLN A 336 -5.07 -24.25 -14.89
CA GLN A 336 -4.86 -25.69 -15.12
C GLN A 336 -6.01 -26.38 -15.86
N GLY A 337 -6.61 -25.68 -16.83
CA GLY A 337 -7.74 -26.18 -17.61
C GLY A 337 -9.10 -26.09 -16.92
N GLN A 338 -9.16 -25.68 -15.64
CA GLN A 338 -10.39 -25.54 -14.86
C GLN A 338 -10.84 -24.09 -14.80
N GLU A 339 -12.17 -23.86 -14.80
CA GLU A 339 -12.75 -22.54 -14.55
C GLU A 339 -12.80 -22.29 -13.03
N VAL A 340 -12.05 -21.29 -12.56
CA VAL A 340 -11.89 -20.99 -11.13
C VAL A 340 -12.51 -19.62 -10.83
N PRO A 341 -13.38 -19.49 -9.81
CA PRO A 341 -13.92 -18.20 -9.42
C PRO A 341 -12.84 -17.30 -8.81
N THR A 342 -12.85 -16.02 -9.18
CA THR A 342 -11.83 -15.05 -8.75
C THR A 342 -12.41 -14.02 -7.77
N ALA A 343 -11.57 -13.50 -6.87
CA ALA A 343 -11.95 -12.42 -5.97
C ALA A 343 -10.79 -11.42 -5.78
N SER A 344 -11.11 -10.12 -5.83
CA SER A 344 -10.14 -9.05 -5.61
C SER A 344 -10.07 -8.68 -4.13
N LEU A 345 -8.86 -8.46 -3.63
CA LEU A 345 -8.61 -7.83 -2.32
C LEU A 345 -8.55 -6.30 -2.40
N SER A 346 -8.32 -5.76 -3.60
CA SER A 346 -8.32 -4.33 -3.86
C SER A 346 -9.69 -3.86 -4.33
N SER A 347 -10.16 -2.74 -3.80
CA SER A 347 -11.42 -2.12 -4.21
C SER A 347 -11.21 -1.29 -5.48
N TYR A 348 -11.65 -1.82 -6.62
CA TYR A 348 -11.63 -1.10 -7.88
C TYR A 348 -12.51 0.16 -7.85
N PRO A 349 -13.76 0.14 -7.33
CA PRO A 349 -14.55 1.37 -7.18
C PRO A 349 -13.85 2.42 -6.30
N GLY A 350 -13.14 1.99 -5.25
CA GLY A 350 -12.31 2.88 -4.43
C GLY A 350 -11.15 3.49 -5.20
N ALA A 351 -10.47 2.71 -6.06
CA ALA A 351 -9.42 3.23 -6.95
C ALA A 351 -9.95 4.29 -7.93
N VAL A 352 -11.13 4.07 -8.53
CA VAL A 352 -11.83 5.03 -9.41
C VAL A 352 -12.14 6.32 -8.66
N GLU A 353 -12.69 6.20 -7.44
CA GLU A 353 -13.03 7.34 -6.59
C GLU A 353 -11.77 8.16 -6.22
N ILE A 354 -10.67 7.50 -5.86
CA ILE A 354 -9.38 8.15 -5.57
C ILE A 354 -8.83 8.88 -6.79
N ALA A 355 -8.76 8.21 -7.95
CA ALA A 355 -8.28 8.83 -9.18
C ALA A 355 -9.11 10.07 -9.54
N SER A 356 -10.43 9.98 -9.35
CA SER A 356 -11.36 11.09 -9.57
C SER A 356 -11.18 12.24 -8.57
N ILE A 357 -10.93 11.95 -7.29
CA ILE A 357 -10.63 12.97 -6.27
C ILE A 357 -9.35 13.72 -6.66
N LEU A 358 -8.28 12.98 -6.97
CA LEU A 358 -7.01 13.56 -7.37
C LEU A 358 -7.15 14.40 -8.64
N LYS A 359 -7.89 13.91 -9.64
CA LYS A 359 -8.23 14.67 -10.86
C LYS A 359 -8.88 16.00 -10.51
N ARG A 360 -9.88 16.01 -9.62
CA ARG A 360 -10.57 17.24 -9.19
C ARG A 360 -9.64 18.21 -8.46
N TRP A 361 -8.79 17.73 -7.55
CA TRP A 361 -7.84 18.59 -6.83
C TRP A 361 -6.87 19.29 -7.78
N ILE A 362 -6.38 18.56 -8.80
CA ILE A 362 -5.49 19.11 -9.82
C ILE A 362 -6.23 20.13 -10.70
N GLN A 363 -7.44 19.81 -11.17
CA GLN A 363 -8.24 20.72 -12.00
C GLN A 363 -8.58 22.03 -11.27
N LYS A 364 -8.78 21.99 -9.95
CA LYS A 364 -9.04 23.17 -9.11
C LYS A 364 -7.79 23.96 -8.74
N GLY A 365 -6.59 23.47 -9.03
CA GLY A 365 -5.34 24.09 -8.60
C GLY A 365 -5.00 23.88 -7.11
N GLU A 366 -5.76 23.04 -6.40
CA GLU A 366 -5.51 22.66 -5.00
C GLU A 366 -4.31 21.69 -4.89
N PHE A 367 -3.97 21.02 -5.99
CA PHE A 367 -2.86 20.09 -6.07
C PHE A 367 -1.95 20.39 -7.27
N LEU A 368 -0.76 20.91 -6.98
CA LEU A 368 0.33 21.03 -7.96
C LEU A 368 1.20 19.78 -7.97
N LEU A 369 1.74 19.45 -9.14
CA LEU A 369 2.67 18.33 -9.31
C LEU A 369 4.06 18.70 -8.79
N THR A 370 4.81 17.69 -8.35
CA THR A 370 6.24 17.83 -8.05
C THR A 370 7.06 17.03 -9.05
N GLU A 371 8.22 17.55 -9.39
CA GLU A 371 9.26 16.77 -10.04
C GLU A 371 9.91 15.86 -8.99
N PRO A 372 10.18 14.58 -9.29
CA PRO A 372 10.92 13.73 -8.37
C PRO A 372 12.33 14.30 -8.14
N VAL A 373 12.75 14.36 -6.87
CA VAL A 373 14.11 14.81 -6.51
C VAL A 373 15.17 13.77 -6.85
N ALA A 374 14.78 12.50 -6.97
CA ALA A 374 15.62 11.41 -7.43
C ALA A 374 14.75 10.27 -8.00
N PRO A 375 15.23 9.55 -9.03
CA PRO A 375 14.49 8.44 -9.61
C PRO A 375 14.43 7.24 -8.65
N LEU A 376 13.45 6.35 -8.85
CA LEU A 376 13.48 5.03 -8.23
C LEU A 376 14.42 4.10 -9.02
N PRO A 377 15.05 3.10 -8.38
CA PRO A 377 15.86 2.13 -9.10
C PRO A 377 15.06 1.36 -10.16
N GLY A 378 15.48 1.42 -11.42
CA GLY A 378 14.88 0.66 -12.52
C GLY A 378 15.44 -0.76 -12.67
N ALA A 379 15.06 -1.46 -13.74
CA ALA A 379 15.53 -2.83 -14.02
C ALA A 379 17.06 -2.88 -14.23
N GLU A 380 17.63 -1.77 -14.70
CA GLU A 380 19.06 -1.54 -14.89
C GLU A 380 19.86 -1.39 -13.58
N SER A 381 19.18 -1.24 -12.44
CA SER A 381 19.83 -1.01 -11.14
C SER A 381 20.58 -2.21 -10.57
N GLY A 382 20.39 -3.42 -11.13
CA GLY A 382 21.02 -4.64 -10.64
C GLY A 382 20.54 -5.10 -9.26
N ILE A 383 19.42 -4.56 -8.75
CA ILE A 383 18.83 -5.00 -7.49
C ILE A 383 18.45 -6.48 -7.60
N THR A 384 18.96 -7.26 -6.65
CA THR A 384 18.67 -8.70 -6.51
C THR A 384 18.12 -8.97 -5.12
N PHE A 385 17.11 -9.84 -5.06
CA PHE A 385 16.54 -10.26 -3.78
C PHE A 385 17.39 -11.34 -3.15
N LYS A 386 17.66 -11.16 -1.86
CA LYS A 386 18.43 -12.13 -1.07
C LYS A 386 17.49 -12.79 -0.06
N PRO A 387 17.29 -14.11 -0.12
CA PRO A 387 16.63 -14.81 0.97
C PRO A 387 17.48 -14.70 2.25
N LEU A 388 16.82 -14.83 3.41
CA LEU A 388 17.53 -15.09 4.65
C LEU A 388 18.14 -16.49 4.60
N GLU A 389 19.47 -16.55 4.72
CA GLU A 389 20.22 -17.79 4.91
C GLU A 389 20.31 -18.07 6.42
N GLU A 390 19.50 -19.01 6.89
CA GLU A 390 19.46 -19.39 8.30
C GLU A 390 20.76 -20.12 8.67
N ARG A 391 21.50 -19.56 9.62
CA ARG A 391 22.72 -20.15 10.17
C ARG A 391 22.48 -20.48 11.65
N PRO A 392 22.83 -21.69 12.12
CA PRO A 392 22.68 -22.03 13.52
C PRO A 392 23.56 -21.11 14.38
N ILE A 393 23.02 -20.66 15.51
CA ILE A 393 23.80 -20.02 16.56
C ILE A 393 24.42 -21.17 17.35
N LEU A 394 25.72 -21.40 17.14
CA LEU A 394 26.50 -22.32 17.95
C LEU A 394 26.91 -21.57 19.23
N GLU A 395 26.61 -22.16 20.39
CA GLU A 395 27.01 -21.63 21.71
C GLU A 395 28.52 -21.63 21.92
#